data_AF-A0A813ZRU4-F1
#
_entry.id   AF-A0A813ZRU4-F1
#
_cell.length_a   1.000
_cell.length_b   1.000
_cell.length_c   1.000
_cell.angle_alpha   90.00
_cell.angle_beta   90.00
_cell.angle_gamma   90.00
#
_symmetry.space_group_name_H-M   'P 1'
#
loop_
_entity.id
_entity.type
_entity.pdbx_description
1 polymer ?
#
loop_
_entity_poly.entity_id
_entity_poly.type
_entity_poly.pdbx_seq_one_letter_code
_entity_poly.pdbx_strand_id
1 'polypeptide(L)'
;MRVFSALNAPAGIAYDANSNRIFVTDRANNRVIQYTLSTPVVSAVVAGTNAAVPPNPLNAPTGIFYDASSNSLIIANRDANNIIQWFLATNTFLVLAGDPAGTAGTALNRLSAPRGVTLDSNRNIVVADTGNHRIILFPFGSPTDGTKTENFQQCYQDF
;
A
#
# COMPACT_ATOMS: atom_id res chain seq x y z
N MET A 1 2.07 25.08 -15.71
CA MET A 1 2.58 23.70 -15.61
C MET A 1 3.56 23.64 -14.43
N ARG A 2 3.42 22.66 -13.52
CA ARG A 2 4.39 22.42 -12.43
C ARG A 2 5.06 21.07 -12.65
N VAL A 3 6.36 20.98 -12.41
CA VAL A 3 7.15 19.75 -12.57
C VAL A 3 7.68 19.33 -11.22
N PHE A 4 7.52 18.06 -10.87
CA PHE A 4 8.12 17.45 -9.69
C PHE A 4 9.36 16.66 -10.13
N SER A 5 10.53 16.99 -9.59
CA SER A 5 11.81 16.35 -9.94
C SER A 5 12.23 15.32 -8.89
N ALA A 6 13.29 14.54 -9.19
CA ALA A 6 13.88 13.51 -8.34
C ALA A 6 13.04 12.24 -8.06
N LEU A 7 12.00 12.00 -8.87
CA LEU A 7 11.30 10.70 -8.94
C LEU A 7 12.09 9.72 -9.82
N ASN A 8 12.02 8.44 -9.47
CA ASN A 8 12.62 7.33 -10.21
C ASN A 8 11.57 6.21 -10.42
N ALA A 9 11.13 6.09 -11.68
CA ALA A 9 10.05 5.19 -12.09
C ALA A 9 8.77 5.32 -11.23
N PRO A 10 8.18 6.53 -11.08
CA PRO A 10 6.95 6.68 -10.31
C PRO A 10 5.81 5.84 -10.92
N ALA A 11 5.00 5.19 -10.09
CA ALA A 11 4.07 4.15 -10.55
C ALA A 11 2.60 4.39 -10.20
N GLY A 12 2.32 5.08 -9.10
CA GLY A 12 0.97 5.31 -8.60
C GLY A 12 0.83 6.68 -7.94
N ILE A 13 -0.40 7.19 -7.92
CA ILE A 13 -0.76 8.47 -7.32
C ILE A 13 -2.05 8.33 -6.51
N ALA A 14 -2.11 8.97 -5.35
CA ALA A 14 -3.32 9.15 -4.56
C ALA A 14 -3.52 10.64 -4.25
N TYR A 15 -4.78 11.07 -4.11
CA TYR A 15 -5.13 12.48 -3.86
C TYR A 15 -5.89 12.62 -2.55
N ASP A 16 -5.40 13.53 -1.70
CA ASP A 16 -6.11 14.03 -0.52
C ASP A 16 -6.75 15.37 -0.86
N ALA A 17 -8.05 15.32 -1.18
CA ALA A 17 -8.82 16.50 -1.53
C ALA A 17 -8.98 17.51 -0.37
N ASN A 18 -8.93 17.05 0.87
CA ASN A 18 -9.16 17.91 2.04
C ASN A 18 -7.97 18.83 2.30
N SER A 19 -6.75 18.32 2.13
CA SER A 19 -5.52 19.09 2.36
C SER A 19 -4.80 19.50 1.09
N ASN A 20 -5.39 19.21 -0.08
CA ASN A 20 -4.81 19.46 -1.40
C ASN A 20 -3.39 18.89 -1.54
N ARG A 21 -3.24 17.61 -1.13
CA ARG A 21 -1.98 16.85 -1.19
C ARG A 21 -2.09 15.73 -2.21
N ILE A 22 -1.01 15.43 -2.91
CA ILE A 22 -0.87 14.17 -3.67
C ILE A 22 0.22 13.32 -3.04
N PHE A 23 0.06 12.00 -3.12
CA PHE A 23 1.04 11.02 -2.70
C PHE A 23 1.45 10.20 -3.92
N VAL A 24 2.74 10.08 -4.15
CA VAL A 24 3.30 9.41 -5.34
C VAL A 24 4.20 8.28 -4.88
N THR A 25 3.94 7.06 -5.35
CA THR A 25 4.86 5.94 -5.15
C THR A 25 6.06 6.12 -6.08
N ASP A 26 7.22 6.33 -5.47
CA ASP A 26 8.49 6.51 -6.15
C ASP A 26 9.21 5.15 -6.21
N ARG A 27 8.70 4.29 -7.11
CA ARG A 27 8.89 2.82 -7.08
C ARG A 27 10.35 2.41 -6.96
N ALA A 28 11.23 2.94 -7.80
CA ALA A 28 12.63 2.51 -7.82
C ALA A 28 13.44 3.08 -6.65
N ASN A 29 12.90 4.06 -5.92
CA ASN A 29 13.47 4.60 -4.69
C ASN A 29 12.81 4.03 -3.42
N ASN A 30 11.93 3.02 -3.53
CA ASN A 30 11.29 2.34 -2.39
C ASN A 30 10.63 3.28 -1.35
N ARG A 31 9.97 4.33 -1.84
CA ARG A 31 9.36 5.36 -0.98
C ARG A 31 8.06 5.93 -1.54
N VAL A 32 7.34 6.68 -0.71
CA VAL A 32 6.22 7.54 -1.12
C VAL A 32 6.57 8.99 -0.84
N ILE A 33 6.36 9.85 -1.84
CA ILE A 33 6.55 11.30 -1.72
C ILE A 33 5.18 11.98 -1.67
N GLN A 34 4.98 12.84 -0.67
CA GLN A 34 3.86 13.77 -0.60
C GLN A 34 4.23 15.08 -1.29
N TYR A 35 3.31 15.67 -2.04
CA TYR A 35 3.39 17.06 -2.52
C TYR A 35 2.15 17.85 -2.10
N THR A 36 2.34 19.04 -1.52
CA THR A 36 1.24 19.98 -1.23
C THR A 36 1.07 20.96 -2.38
N LEU A 37 -0.15 21.13 -2.90
CA LEU A 37 -0.41 21.86 -4.14
C LEU A 37 -0.79 23.34 -3.96
N SER A 38 -0.98 23.82 -2.72
CA SER A 38 -1.48 25.17 -2.39
C SER A 38 -0.46 26.32 -2.44
N THR A 39 0.80 26.07 -2.83
CA THR A 39 1.96 27.01 -2.98
C THR A 39 2.67 27.48 -1.70
N PRO A 40 4.03 27.57 -1.73
CA PRO A 40 4.96 26.86 -2.63
C PRO A 40 4.85 25.33 -2.44
N VAL A 41 5.16 24.54 -3.47
CA VAL A 41 5.12 23.07 -3.39
C VAL A 41 6.17 22.61 -2.40
N VAL A 42 5.71 22.05 -1.29
CA VAL A 42 6.56 21.34 -0.34
C VAL A 42 6.44 19.86 -0.64
N SER A 43 7.59 19.21 -0.82
CA SER A 43 7.69 17.76 -0.93
C SER A 43 8.30 17.16 0.32
N ALA A 44 7.75 16.04 0.78
CA ALA A 44 8.30 15.26 1.87
C ALA A 44 8.22 13.77 1.55
N VAL A 45 9.25 13.02 1.93
CA VAL A 45 9.14 11.56 2.00
C VAL A 45 8.25 11.24 3.20
N VAL A 46 7.14 10.54 2.97
CA VAL A 46 6.14 10.24 4.01
C VAL A 46 6.00 8.75 4.30
N ALA A 47 6.61 7.90 3.47
CA ALA A 47 6.74 6.46 3.72
C ALA A 47 7.99 5.90 3.03
N GLY A 48 8.61 4.89 3.65
CA GLY A 48 9.86 4.28 3.19
C GLY A 48 11.09 5.18 3.31
N THR A 49 12.24 4.71 2.81
CA THR A 49 13.49 5.48 2.77
C THR A 49 14.23 5.25 1.45
N ASN A 50 15.21 6.11 1.13
CA ASN A 50 16.07 5.98 -0.05
C ASN A 50 16.99 4.75 -0.02
N ALA A 51 16.96 3.94 1.04
CA ALA A 51 17.95 2.92 1.27
C ALA A 51 17.31 1.55 1.45
N ALA A 52 17.91 0.57 0.78
CA ALA A 52 17.84 -0.86 1.06
C ALA A 52 18.42 -1.22 2.44
N VAL A 53 18.18 -0.38 3.46
CA VAL A 53 18.58 -0.61 4.86
C VAL A 53 17.39 -1.24 5.55
N PRO A 54 17.45 -2.52 5.91
CA PRO A 54 16.38 -3.16 6.63
C PRO A 54 16.21 -2.56 8.04
N PRO A 55 14.97 -2.46 8.52
CA PRO A 55 13.76 -2.76 7.78
C PRO A 55 13.17 -1.48 7.15
N ASN A 56 13.44 -1.23 5.85
CA ASN A 56 12.52 -0.48 5.00
C ASN A 56 11.42 -1.46 4.58
N PRO A 57 10.18 -1.31 5.06
CA PRO A 57 9.13 -2.25 4.74
C PRO A 57 8.63 -2.09 3.29
N LEU A 58 8.97 -1.00 2.59
CA LEU A 58 8.61 -0.82 1.18
C LEU A 58 9.66 -1.42 0.25
N ASN A 59 9.21 -2.19 -0.73
CA ASN A 59 10.00 -2.78 -1.80
C ASN A 59 9.23 -2.69 -3.13
N ALA A 60 9.68 -1.79 -4.00
CA ALA A 60 9.04 -1.42 -5.26
C ALA A 60 7.53 -1.13 -5.13
N PRO A 61 7.11 -0.17 -4.29
CA PRO A 61 5.69 0.18 -4.12
C PRO A 61 5.09 0.66 -5.44
N THR A 62 3.85 0.26 -5.73
CA THR A 62 3.17 0.55 -7.01
C THR A 62 1.85 1.27 -6.80
N GLY A 63 0.73 0.55 -6.72
CA GLY A 63 -0.58 1.10 -6.44
C GLY A 63 -0.66 1.72 -5.05
N ILE A 64 -1.41 2.80 -4.92
CA ILE A 64 -1.59 3.53 -3.67
C ILE A 64 -3.01 4.07 -3.58
N PHE A 65 -3.59 3.99 -2.39
CA PHE A 65 -4.88 4.55 -2.04
C PHE A 65 -4.73 5.39 -0.76
N TYR A 66 -5.34 6.56 -0.71
CA TYR A 66 -5.35 7.39 0.49
C TYR A 66 -6.66 7.18 1.26
N ASP A 67 -6.55 6.66 2.48
CA ASP A 67 -7.70 6.45 3.37
C ASP A 67 -7.86 7.67 4.29
N ALA A 68 -8.79 8.55 3.91
CA ALA A 68 -9.05 9.78 4.65
C ALA A 68 -9.59 9.54 6.07
N SER A 69 -10.28 8.42 6.34
CA SER A 69 -10.85 8.16 7.67
C SER A 69 -9.77 7.87 8.72
N SER A 70 -8.62 7.36 8.30
CA SER A 70 -7.50 7.02 9.17
C SER A 70 -6.25 7.88 8.93
N ASN A 71 -6.33 8.84 7.99
CA ASN A 71 -5.18 9.63 7.51
C ASN A 71 -3.97 8.72 7.21
N SER A 72 -4.20 7.69 6.39
CA SER A 72 -3.21 6.66 6.06
C SER A 72 -3.13 6.37 4.57
N LEU A 73 -2.06 5.69 4.16
CA LEU A 73 -1.84 5.24 2.80
C LEU A 73 -1.93 3.72 2.76
N ILE A 74 -2.74 3.17 1.87
CA ILE A 74 -2.78 1.73 1.58
C ILE A 74 -1.98 1.51 0.30
N ILE A 75 -0.93 0.70 0.38
CA ILE A 75 0.12 0.62 -0.63
C ILE A 75 0.28 -0.83 -1.08
N ALA A 76 0.21 -1.05 -2.40
CA ALA A 76 0.60 -2.30 -3.02
C ALA A 76 2.12 -2.42 -3.07
N ASN A 77 2.66 -3.26 -2.19
CA ASN A 77 4.09 -3.40 -1.97
C ASN A 77 4.62 -4.58 -2.81
N ARG A 78 4.79 -4.30 -4.11
CA ARG A 78 4.87 -5.31 -5.16
C ARG A 78 5.92 -6.39 -4.90
N ASP A 79 7.17 -5.99 -4.67
CA ASP A 79 8.27 -6.95 -4.58
C ASP A 79 8.38 -7.55 -3.16
N ALA A 80 7.61 -7.04 -2.21
CA ALA A 80 7.38 -7.66 -0.90
C ALA A 80 6.12 -8.55 -0.86
N ASN A 81 5.37 -8.67 -1.96
CA ASN A 81 4.18 -9.53 -2.07
C ASN A 81 3.13 -9.30 -0.97
N ASN A 82 2.95 -8.05 -0.53
CA ASN A 82 1.97 -7.70 0.49
C ASN A 82 1.30 -6.35 0.23
N ILE A 83 0.22 -6.08 0.97
CA ILE A 83 -0.42 -4.77 1.06
C ILE A 83 -0.13 -4.19 2.44
N ILE A 84 0.34 -2.94 2.46
CA ILE A 84 0.68 -2.25 3.70
C ILE A 84 -0.25 -1.05 3.89
N GLN A 85 -0.67 -0.82 5.14
CA GLN A 85 -1.22 0.46 5.58
C GLN A 85 -0.14 1.25 6.30
N TRP A 86 0.11 2.48 5.86
CA TRP A 86 1.05 3.41 6.45
C TRP A 86 0.33 4.60 7.09
N PHE A 87 0.47 4.77 8.40
CA PHE A 87 -0.17 5.84 9.14
C PHE A 87 0.68 7.10 9.08
N LEU A 88 0.14 8.17 8.47
CA LEU A 88 0.90 9.40 8.23
C LEU A 88 1.21 10.17 9.52
N ALA A 89 0.34 10.07 10.53
CA ALA A 89 0.50 10.80 11.79
C ALA A 89 1.61 10.21 12.68
N THR A 90 1.76 8.89 12.69
CA THR A 90 2.69 8.18 13.58
C THR A 90 3.92 7.67 12.84
N ASN A 91 3.92 7.71 11.51
CA ASN A 91 4.96 7.12 10.66
C ASN A 91 5.20 5.62 10.98
N THR A 92 4.13 4.90 11.27
CA THR A 92 4.11 3.45 11.52
C THR A 92 3.33 2.73 10.42
N PHE A 93 3.48 1.41 10.34
CA PHE A 93 2.80 0.62 9.31
C PHE A 93 2.26 -0.72 9.84
N LEU A 94 1.30 -1.29 9.11
CA LEU A 94 0.77 -2.64 9.30
C LEU A 94 0.71 -3.37 7.97
N VAL A 95 0.87 -4.70 7.98
CA VAL A 95 0.56 -5.54 6.82
C VAL A 95 -0.93 -5.89 6.89
N LEU A 96 -1.68 -5.49 5.87
CA LEU A 96 -3.11 -5.73 5.78
C LEU A 96 -3.47 -7.03 5.03
N ALA A 97 -2.63 -7.43 4.06
CA ALA A 97 -2.86 -8.62 3.25
C ALA A 97 -1.55 -9.16 2.68
N GLY A 98 -1.53 -10.47 2.38
CA GLY A 98 -0.33 -11.20 1.96
C GLY A 98 0.50 -11.69 3.15
N ASP A 99 1.71 -12.14 2.88
CA ASP A 99 2.63 -12.61 3.93
C ASP A 99 3.37 -11.45 4.60
N PRO A 100 3.36 -11.33 5.94
CA PRO A 100 4.27 -10.44 6.65
C PRO A 100 5.75 -10.71 6.35
N ALA A 101 6.13 -11.97 6.08
CA ALA A 101 7.50 -12.33 5.67
C ALA A 101 7.77 -12.13 4.17
N GLY A 102 6.76 -11.72 3.39
CA GLY A 102 6.87 -11.41 1.97
C GLY A 102 6.95 -12.61 1.01
N THR A 103 6.63 -13.83 1.49
CA THR A 103 6.58 -15.03 0.65
C THR A 103 5.42 -14.95 -0.34
N ALA A 104 5.73 -15.00 -1.63
CA ALA A 104 4.73 -15.08 -2.69
C ALA A 104 3.97 -16.41 -2.65
N GLY A 105 2.73 -16.43 -3.15
CA GLY A 105 1.98 -17.68 -3.30
C GLY A 105 0.57 -17.48 -3.86
N THR A 106 -0.10 -18.60 -4.15
CA THR A 106 -1.44 -18.64 -4.78
C THR A 106 -2.57 -18.88 -3.78
N ALA A 107 -2.26 -19.27 -2.53
CA ALA A 107 -3.26 -19.44 -1.49
C ALA A 107 -4.04 -18.13 -1.24
N LEU A 108 -5.23 -18.22 -0.65
CA LEU A 108 -6.11 -17.06 -0.45
C LEU A 108 -5.49 -15.99 0.45
N ASN A 109 -4.62 -16.38 1.39
CA ASN A 109 -3.86 -15.47 2.25
C ASN A 109 -2.50 -15.05 1.68
N ARG A 110 -2.20 -15.37 0.42
CA ARG A 110 -0.93 -15.06 -0.25
C ARG A 110 -1.16 -14.16 -1.46
N LEU A 111 -0.16 -13.36 -1.78
CA LEU A 111 -0.13 -12.51 -2.97
C LEU A 111 1.12 -12.80 -3.78
N SER A 112 1.15 -12.35 -5.03
CA SER A 112 2.28 -12.42 -5.94
C SER A 112 2.31 -11.15 -6.78
N ALA A 113 3.33 -10.32 -6.56
CA ALA A 113 3.51 -9.04 -7.26
C ALA A 113 2.23 -8.18 -7.38
N PRO A 114 1.56 -7.83 -6.26
CA PRO A 114 0.37 -7.00 -6.30
C PRO A 114 0.71 -5.62 -6.88
N ARG A 115 -0.18 -5.08 -7.74
CA ARG A 115 0.08 -3.80 -8.43
C ARG A 115 -0.92 -2.68 -8.14
N GLY A 116 -2.14 -3.04 -7.77
CA GLY A 116 -3.24 -2.11 -7.52
C GLY A 116 -3.92 -2.46 -6.21
N VAL A 117 -4.37 -1.43 -5.49
CA VAL A 117 -5.13 -1.60 -4.25
C VAL A 117 -6.14 -0.46 -4.11
N THR A 118 -7.32 -0.79 -3.61
CA THR A 118 -8.35 0.17 -3.20
C THR A 118 -9.18 -0.43 -2.06
N LEU A 119 -10.04 0.37 -1.46
CA LEU A 119 -11.11 -0.11 -0.59
C LEU A 119 -12.45 -0.09 -1.32
N ASP A 120 -13.32 -1.05 -1.03
CA ASP A 120 -14.74 -0.98 -1.40
C ASP A 120 -15.56 -0.17 -0.36
N SER A 121 -16.88 -0.08 -0.56
CA SER A 121 -17.79 0.64 0.36
C SER A 121 -17.90 0.00 1.74
N ASN A 122 -17.64 -1.31 1.85
CA ASN A 122 -17.59 -2.05 3.11
C ASN A 122 -16.18 -2.02 3.73
N ARG A 123 -15.27 -1.26 3.13
CA ARG A 123 -13.85 -1.16 3.46
C ARG A 123 -13.04 -2.42 3.21
N ASN A 124 -13.54 -3.42 2.49
CA ASN A 124 -12.72 -4.55 2.08
C ASN A 124 -11.57 -4.08 1.19
N ILE A 125 -10.40 -4.67 1.38
CA ILE A 125 -9.19 -4.39 0.62
C ILE A 125 -9.29 -5.15 -0.69
N VAL A 126 -9.45 -4.43 -1.79
CA VAL A 126 -9.52 -4.98 -3.14
C VAL A 126 -8.14 -4.91 -3.77
N VAL A 127 -7.56 -6.05 -4.13
CA VAL A 127 -6.17 -6.15 -4.59
C VAL A 127 -6.10 -6.70 -6.01
N ALA A 128 -5.35 -6.02 -6.88
CA ALA A 128 -4.92 -6.57 -8.15
C ALA A 128 -3.65 -7.42 -7.97
N ASP A 129 -3.85 -8.70 -7.67
CA ASP A 129 -2.83 -9.72 -7.42
C ASP A 129 -2.24 -10.22 -8.75
N THR A 130 -1.45 -9.36 -9.37
CA THR A 130 -1.13 -9.46 -10.81
C THR A 130 -0.30 -10.69 -11.16
N GLY A 131 0.62 -11.10 -10.29
CA GLY A 131 1.43 -12.31 -10.50
C GLY A 131 0.62 -13.60 -10.45
N ASN A 132 -0.56 -13.57 -9.85
CA ASN A 132 -1.52 -14.67 -9.83
C ASN A 132 -2.71 -14.47 -10.79
N HIS A 133 -2.69 -13.40 -11.60
CA HIS A 133 -3.73 -13.10 -12.59
C HIS A 133 -5.16 -13.03 -12.02
N ARG A 134 -5.32 -12.48 -10.80
CA ARG A 134 -6.62 -12.40 -10.12
C ARG A 134 -6.86 -11.05 -9.44
N ILE A 135 -8.12 -10.79 -9.15
CA ILE A 135 -8.54 -9.82 -8.14
C ILE A 135 -8.90 -10.60 -6.89
N ILE A 136 -8.43 -10.16 -5.72
CA ILE A 136 -8.74 -10.80 -4.45
C ILE A 136 -9.14 -9.74 -3.43
N LEU A 137 -10.12 -10.07 -2.60
CA LEU A 137 -10.67 -9.21 -1.56
C LEU A 137 -10.22 -9.74 -0.19
N PHE A 138 -9.84 -8.83 0.70
CA PHE A 138 -9.55 -9.13 2.10
C PHE A 138 -10.43 -8.27 3.01
N PRO A 139 -10.96 -8.81 4.11
CA PRO A 139 -11.60 -7.99 5.15
C PRO A 139 -10.59 -6.98 5.74
N PHE A 140 -11.04 -5.74 5.96
CA PHE A 140 -10.22 -4.74 6.65
C PHE A 140 -10.02 -5.14 8.12
N GLY A 141 -8.80 -5.02 8.64
CA GLY A 141 -8.55 -5.23 10.07
C GLY A 141 -8.51 -6.69 10.53
N SER A 142 -8.42 -7.66 9.62
CA SER A 142 -7.85 -8.98 9.94
C SER A 142 -6.33 -8.91 9.80
N PRO A 143 -5.56 -8.64 10.87
CA PRO A 143 -4.11 -8.75 10.78
C PRO A 143 -3.77 -10.19 10.39
N THR A 144 -2.89 -10.35 9.40
CA THR A 144 -2.26 -11.65 9.08
C THR A 144 -1.24 -12.08 10.14
N ASP A 145 -1.39 -11.59 11.38
CA ASP A 145 -0.54 -12.03 12.49
C ASP A 145 -0.77 -13.53 12.64
N GLY A 146 0.30 -14.31 12.50
CA GLY A 146 0.28 -15.77 12.50
C GLY A 146 -0.16 -16.41 13.82
N THR A 147 -0.86 -15.66 14.67
CA THR A 147 -1.34 -16.00 16.01
C THR A 147 -2.86 -16.09 16.08
N LYS A 148 -3.61 -15.63 15.06
CA LYS A 148 -5.07 -15.79 15.01
C LYS A 148 -5.48 -16.78 13.92
N THR A 149 -5.61 -18.04 14.31
CA THR A 149 -6.36 -19.08 13.58
C THR A 149 -7.87 -18.87 13.73
N GLU A 150 -8.38 -17.72 13.31
CA GLU A 150 -9.81 -17.60 13.04
C GLU A 150 -9.99 -18.08 11.60
N ASN A 151 -10.82 -19.12 11.40
CA ASN A 151 -10.99 -19.88 10.16
C ASN A 151 -11.04 -18.97 8.92
N PHE A 152 -9.88 -18.76 8.29
CA PHE A 152 -9.77 -17.93 7.09
C PHE A 152 -10.65 -18.47 5.95
N GLN A 153 -11.01 -19.76 5.96
CA GLN A 153 -11.95 -20.33 5.01
C GLN A 153 -13.37 -19.75 5.11
N GLN A 154 -13.84 -19.28 6.27
CA GLN A 154 -15.21 -18.78 6.40
C GLN A 154 -15.39 -17.41 5.72
N CYS A 155 -14.43 -16.48 5.84
CA CYS A 155 -14.49 -15.16 5.19
C CYS A 155 -14.42 -15.21 3.66
N TYR A 156 -13.98 -16.33 3.06
CA TYR A 156 -13.95 -16.49 1.59
C TYR A 156 -15.17 -17.22 1.02
N GLN A 157 -16.10 -17.68 1.85
CA GLN A 157 -17.33 -18.37 1.41
C GLN A 157 -18.55 -17.45 1.35
N ASP A 158 -18.42 -16.19 1.80
CA ASP A 158 -19.52 -15.22 1.84
C ASP A 158 -19.48 -14.21 0.67
N PHE A 159 -18.83 -14.58 -0.45
CA PHE A 159 -18.91 -13.88 -1.74
C PHE A 159 -19.52 -14.77 -2.82
#